data_AF-A0A0Q5ZXA0-F1
#
_entry.id   AF-A0A0Q5ZXA0-F1
#
_cell.length_a   1.000
_cell.length_b   1.000
_cell.length_c   1.000
_cell.angle_alpha   90.00
_cell.angle_beta   90.00
_cell.angle_gamma   90.00
#
_symmetry.space_group_name_H-M   'P 1'
#
loop_
_entity.id
_entity.type
_entity.pdbx_description
1 polymer ?
#
loop_
_entity_poly.entity_id
_entity_poly.type
_entity_poly.pdbx_seq_one_letter_code
_entity_poly.pdbx_strand_id
1 'polypeptide(L)'
;MKDVEGKRVLGFVWGVFSFSGAAEASRRAQKGKLPKNATLRGNIPLATTEYEMFGEMSNEHFFSDTSVGVLKGKKRMLVAGHFEFNGQKAEVFPYIIGEEIEGAVLPMPIATSIRIYPQQIDQFSRVEQRPQPTAADLRAIESMPEAAVKQAFADIIGEPYVSKDWGGEKSDLQTARLTIDDKPTSAAFIFKGPSVPGPLHPGNMGKRGDQLIRAFEEPVDLIVVQHCNKIENTVVRVTESLAYDPRRPRRYCIIDGAETAQILSAYGKLNG
;
A
#
# COMPACT_ATOMS: atom_id res chain seq x y z
N MET A 1 0.09 -31.47 -11.06
CA MET A 1 -0.47 -31.29 -9.70
C MET A 1 0.36 -31.94 -8.59
N LYS A 2 1.60 -32.41 -8.87
CA LYS A 2 2.61 -32.76 -7.83
C LYS A 2 3.28 -31.52 -7.18
N ASP A 3 2.95 -30.31 -7.65
CA ASP A 3 3.74 -29.10 -7.35
C ASP A 3 3.43 -28.41 -6.01
N VAL A 4 2.31 -28.75 -5.35
CA VAL A 4 1.86 -28.12 -4.09
C VAL A 4 1.80 -29.08 -2.90
N GLU A 5 2.14 -30.36 -3.11
CA GLU A 5 2.11 -31.37 -2.04
C GLU A 5 3.18 -31.07 -0.99
N GLY A 6 2.77 -30.98 0.27
CA GLY A 6 3.62 -30.57 1.40
C GLY A 6 4.10 -29.12 1.36
N LYS A 7 3.61 -28.29 0.42
CA LYS A 7 3.93 -26.86 0.36
C LYS A 7 2.79 -26.04 0.94
N ARG A 8 3.18 -25.02 1.69
CA ARG A 8 2.27 -24.02 2.22
C ARG A 8 2.05 -22.91 1.17
N VAL A 9 0.81 -22.71 0.76
CA VAL A 9 0.42 -21.76 -0.28
C VAL A 9 -0.52 -20.71 0.32
N LEU A 10 -0.23 -19.43 0.11
CA LEU A 10 -1.15 -18.36 0.46
C LEU A 10 -2.30 -18.32 -0.56
N GLY A 11 -3.54 -18.30 -0.10
CA GLY A 11 -4.70 -18.26 -0.97
C GLY A 11 -5.96 -17.81 -0.26
N PHE A 12 -7.06 -17.87 -1.00
CA PHE A 12 -8.39 -17.67 -0.46
C PHE A 12 -9.38 -18.56 -1.19
N VAL A 13 -10.45 -18.92 -0.48
CA VAL A 13 -11.54 -19.71 -1.03
C VAL A 13 -12.88 -19.16 -0.52
N TRP A 14 -13.81 -19.06 -1.45
CA TRP A 14 -15.22 -18.77 -1.18
C TRP A 14 -16.01 -20.09 -1.24
N GLY A 15 -16.61 -20.49 -0.13
CA GLY A 15 -17.22 -21.82 -0.05
C GLY A 15 -18.15 -22.00 1.13
N VAL A 16 -18.82 -23.15 1.18
CA VAL A 16 -19.66 -23.53 2.32
C VAL A 16 -18.83 -24.33 3.30
N PHE A 17 -18.69 -23.80 4.51
CA PHE A 17 -17.91 -24.38 5.58
C PHE A 17 -18.77 -24.67 6.80
N SER A 18 -18.45 -25.75 7.49
CA SER A 18 -19.01 -26.14 8.78
C SER A 18 -18.10 -25.63 9.88
N PHE A 19 -18.65 -24.76 10.73
CA PHE A 19 -17.95 -24.22 11.89
C PHE A 19 -18.47 -24.86 13.17
N SER A 20 -17.56 -25.24 14.06
CA SER A 20 -17.91 -25.85 15.34
C SER A 20 -16.96 -25.41 16.45
N GLY A 21 -17.44 -25.49 17.69
CA GLY A 21 -16.60 -25.25 18.87
C GLY A 21 -16.41 -23.79 19.28
N ALA A 22 -16.67 -22.79 18.42
CA ALA A 22 -16.46 -21.36 18.75
C ALA A 22 -17.13 -20.93 20.08
N ALA A 23 -18.38 -21.34 20.31
CA ALA A 23 -19.10 -21.04 21.54
C ALA A 23 -18.59 -21.77 22.78
N GLU A 24 -18.11 -23.01 22.62
CA GLU A 24 -17.49 -23.75 23.72
C GLU A 24 -16.12 -23.16 24.06
N ALA A 25 -15.35 -22.85 23.02
CA ALA A 25 -14.02 -22.29 23.06
C ALA A 25 -14.01 -20.93 23.81
N SER A 26 -14.89 -20.00 23.40
CA SER A 26 -15.09 -18.71 24.08
C SER A 26 -15.52 -18.86 25.55
N ARG A 27 -16.47 -19.76 25.84
CA ARG A 27 -16.95 -20.02 27.21
C ARG A 27 -15.86 -20.60 28.12
N ARG A 28 -14.99 -21.46 27.58
CA ARG A 28 -13.87 -22.04 28.34
C ARG A 28 -12.83 -20.98 28.68
N ALA A 29 -12.50 -20.11 27.72
CA ALA A 29 -11.59 -18.98 27.94
C ALA A 29 -12.10 -18.03 29.03
N GLN A 30 -13.38 -17.65 28.99
CA GLN A 30 -14.02 -16.83 30.05
C GLN A 30 -13.97 -17.47 31.45
N LYS A 31 -13.94 -18.81 31.51
CA LYS A 31 -13.88 -19.57 32.78
C LYS A 31 -12.45 -19.94 33.19
N GLY A 32 -11.42 -19.42 32.52
CA GLY A 32 -10.01 -19.75 32.80
C GLY A 32 -9.66 -21.23 32.62
N LYS A 33 -10.43 -21.97 31.81
CA LYS A 33 -10.17 -23.39 31.53
C LYS A 33 -9.20 -23.53 30.37
N LEU A 34 -8.59 -24.72 30.25
CA LEU A 34 -7.72 -25.07 29.12
C LEU A 34 -8.38 -24.69 27.78
N PRO A 35 -7.65 -23.98 26.91
CA PRO A 35 -8.16 -23.56 25.62
C PRO A 35 -8.47 -24.79 24.76
N LYS A 36 -9.59 -24.72 24.06
CA LYS A 36 -10.00 -25.70 23.05
C LYS A 36 -10.29 -24.90 21.80
N ASN A 37 -9.53 -25.11 20.73
CA ASN A 37 -9.72 -24.38 19.48
C ASN A 37 -11.06 -24.75 18.85
N ALA A 38 -11.65 -23.77 18.18
CA ALA A 38 -12.77 -24.02 17.30
C ALA A 38 -12.26 -24.63 15.98
N THR A 39 -13.14 -25.27 15.22
CA THR A 39 -12.76 -25.92 13.97
C THR A 39 -13.63 -25.47 12.81
N LEU A 40 -13.03 -25.56 11.64
CA LEU A 40 -13.55 -25.18 10.34
C LEU A 40 -13.34 -26.38 9.42
N ARG A 41 -14.41 -26.81 8.74
CA ARG A 41 -14.37 -27.93 7.78
C ARG A 41 -15.16 -27.61 6.52
N GLY A 42 -14.73 -28.09 5.37
CA GLY A 42 -15.55 -28.05 4.17
C GLY A 42 -14.86 -28.71 3.00
N ASN A 43 -15.50 -28.68 1.84
CA ASN A 43 -14.89 -29.17 0.62
C ASN A 43 -14.58 -27.99 -0.31
N ILE A 44 -13.40 -28.00 -0.91
CA ILE A 44 -12.96 -26.95 -1.82
C ILE A 44 -12.70 -27.54 -3.21
N PRO A 45 -13.40 -27.05 -4.27
CA PRO A 45 -13.11 -27.47 -5.62
C PRO A 45 -11.90 -26.71 -6.15
N LEU A 46 -10.87 -27.43 -6.58
CA LEU A 46 -9.69 -26.88 -7.25
C LEU A 46 -9.54 -27.54 -8.63
N ALA A 47 -9.83 -26.77 -9.68
CA ALA A 47 -9.93 -27.26 -11.06
C ALA A 47 -10.91 -28.44 -11.18
N THR A 48 -10.41 -29.65 -11.40
CA THR A 48 -11.21 -30.88 -11.58
C THR A 48 -11.20 -31.79 -10.35
N THR A 49 -10.66 -31.34 -9.22
CA THR A 49 -10.49 -32.15 -8.01
C THR A 49 -11.09 -31.45 -6.79
N GLU A 50 -11.79 -32.21 -5.96
CA GLU A 50 -12.36 -31.74 -4.70
C GLU A 50 -11.43 -32.14 -3.55
N TYR A 51 -11.16 -31.21 -2.64
CA TYR A 51 -10.30 -31.43 -1.47
C TYR A 51 -11.12 -31.28 -0.18
N GLU A 52 -10.89 -32.19 0.77
CA GLU A 52 -11.40 -32.06 2.13
C GLU A 52 -10.53 -31.04 2.88
N MET A 53 -11.12 -29.92 3.27
CA MET A 53 -10.45 -28.85 3.98
C MET A 53 -10.74 -28.91 5.49
N PHE A 54 -9.69 -28.77 6.31
CA PHE A 54 -9.78 -28.66 7.76
C PHE A 54 -8.89 -27.54 8.29
N GLY A 55 -9.36 -26.79 9.28
CA GLY A 55 -8.54 -25.81 9.98
C GLY A 55 -8.97 -25.61 11.43
N GLU A 56 -8.02 -25.20 12.25
CA GLU A 56 -8.28 -24.75 13.62
C GLU A 56 -8.37 -23.22 13.70
N MET A 57 -9.20 -22.74 14.61
CA MET A 57 -9.40 -21.33 14.89
C MET A 57 -9.12 -21.07 16.37
N SER A 58 -8.08 -20.29 16.65
CA SER A 58 -7.70 -19.91 18.01
C SER A 58 -8.65 -18.85 18.56
N ASN A 59 -9.01 -18.98 19.84
CA ASN A 59 -9.81 -17.98 20.54
C ASN A 59 -9.12 -16.62 20.68
N GLU A 60 -7.79 -16.62 20.73
CA GLU A 60 -6.98 -15.40 20.86
C GLU A 60 -7.01 -14.54 19.59
N HIS A 61 -7.58 -15.07 18.50
CA HIS A 61 -7.59 -14.43 17.19
C HIS A 61 -9.01 -14.16 16.65
N PHE A 62 -10.04 -14.23 17.50
CA PHE A 62 -11.35 -13.69 17.17
C PHE A 62 -11.37 -12.18 17.36
N PHE A 63 -11.16 -11.43 16.27
CA PHE A 63 -11.19 -9.98 16.25
C PHE A 63 -12.38 -9.47 15.41
N SER A 64 -13.12 -8.47 15.94
CA SER A 64 -14.29 -7.79 15.35
C SER A 64 -15.62 -8.58 15.27
N ASP A 65 -16.70 -7.91 14.85
CA ASP A 65 -18.16 -8.21 14.90
C ASP A 65 -18.64 -9.61 14.45
N THR A 66 -17.73 -10.54 14.15
CA THR A 66 -18.00 -11.97 14.06
C THR A 66 -18.36 -12.50 15.44
N SER A 67 -19.58 -12.21 15.87
CA SER A 67 -20.12 -12.75 17.11
C SER A 67 -20.01 -14.28 17.05
N VAL A 68 -19.73 -14.89 18.20
CA VAL A 68 -19.62 -16.35 18.38
C VAL A 68 -20.81 -17.13 17.77
N GLY A 69 -21.95 -16.46 17.57
CA GLY A 69 -23.12 -16.99 16.86
C GLY A 69 -22.97 -17.14 15.34
N VAL A 70 -22.11 -16.34 14.69
CA VAL A 70 -21.83 -16.36 13.24
C VAL A 70 -21.02 -17.61 12.88
N LEU A 71 -20.07 -18.03 13.71
CA LEU A 71 -19.22 -19.22 13.48
C LEU A 71 -19.84 -20.50 14.05
N LYS A 72 -21.10 -20.77 13.66
CA LYS A 72 -21.82 -21.98 14.05
C LYS A 72 -22.56 -22.58 12.87
N GLY A 73 -22.37 -23.89 12.67
CA GLY A 73 -23.08 -24.65 11.65
C GLY A 73 -22.50 -24.42 10.26
N LYS A 74 -23.30 -24.71 9.23
CA LYS A 74 -22.89 -24.56 7.83
C LYS A 74 -23.15 -23.12 7.36
N LYS A 75 -22.11 -22.44 6.89
CA LYS A 75 -22.19 -21.08 6.35
C LYS A 75 -21.32 -20.91 5.12
N ARG A 76 -21.76 -20.07 4.20
CA ARG A 76 -20.95 -19.63 3.07
C ARG A 76 -20.06 -18.47 3.51
N MET A 77 -18.74 -18.63 3.42
CA MET A 77 -17.76 -17.69 3.95
C MET A 77 -16.55 -17.62 3.04
N LEU A 78 -15.81 -16.51 3.14
CA LEU A 78 -14.47 -16.34 2.63
C LEU A 78 -13.53 -16.90 3.69
N VAL A 79 -12.60 -17.74 3.29
CA VAL A 79 -11.48 -18.16 4.12
C VAL A 79 -10.20 -17.80 3.38
N ALA A 80 -9.44 -16.86 3.92
CA ALA A 80 -8.14 -16.45 3.38
C ALA A 80 -7.03 -16.76 4.40
N GLY A 81 -5.93 -17.35 3.92
CA GLY A 81 -4.85 -17.81 4.78
C GLY A 81 -3.89 -18.72 4.04
N HIS A 82 -3.11 -19.47 4.79
CA HIS A 82 -2.22 -20.46 4.21
C HIS A 82 -2.91 -21.83 4.12
N PHE A 83 -2.68 -22.53 3.02
CA PHE A 83 -3.19 -23.86 2.73
C PHE A 83 -2.02 -24.82 2.56
N GLU A 84 -2.11 -25.99 3.18
CA GLU A 84 -1.13 -27.05 3.07
C GLU A 84 -1.82 -28.31 2.55
N PHE A 85 -1.39 -28.77 1.38
CA PHE A 85 -2.06 -29.87 0.67
C PHE A 85 -1.33 -31.18 0.89
N ASN A 86 -2.06 -32.20 1.34
CA ASN A 86 -1.56 -33.55 1.59
C ASN A 86 -2.57 -34.55 0.99
N GLY A 87 -2.28 -35.10 -0.19
CA GLY A 87 -3.24 -35.90 -0.95
C GLY A 87 -4.52 -35.12 -1.27
N GLN A 88 -5.70 -35.67 -0.94
CA GLN A 88 -7.01 -35.01 -1.10
C GLN A 88 -7.43 -34.17 0.12
N LYS A 89 -6.49 -33.87 1.02
CA LYS A 89 -6.74 -33.03 2.19
C LYS A 89 -6.00 -31.71 2.09
N ALA A 90 -6.66 -30.65 2.53
CA ALA A 90 -6.09 -29.32 2.64
C ALA A 90 -6.20 -28.84 4.09
N GLU A 91 -5.08 -28.68 4.78
CA GLU A 91 -5.07 -27.99 6.06
C GLU A 91 -5.02 -26.48 5.83
N VAL A 92 -5.90 -25.72 6.49
CA VAL A 92 -5.94 -24.27 6.39
C VAL A 92 -5.55 -23.63 7.71
N PHE A 93 -4.68 -22.63 7.61
CA PHE A 93 -4.27 -21.72 8.68
C PHE A 93 -4.92 -20.36 8.39
N PRO A 94 -6.17 -20.15 8.84
CA PRO A 94 -6.96 -18.99 8.44
C PRO A 94 -6.43 -17.70 9.08
N TYR A 95 -6.33 -16.65 8.28
CA TYR A 95 -6.06 -15.28 8.73
C TYR A 95 -7.32 -14.43 8.76
N ILE A 96 -8.19 -14.62 7.77
CA ILE A 96 -9.45 -13.90 7.62
C ILE A 96 -10.55 -14.92 7.36
N ILE A 97 -11.64 -14.80 8.11
CA ILE A 97 -12.90 -15.52 7.87
C ILE A 97 -14.01 -14.48 7.88
N GLY A 98 -14.82 -14.41 6.82
CA GLY A 98 -15.87 -13.39 6.74
C GLY A 98 -17.00 -13.73 5.78
N GLU A 99 -18.16 -13.14 6.01
CA GLU A 99 -19.29 -13.17 5.08
C GLU A 99 -19.01 -12.21 3.92
N GLU A 100 -19.43 -12.59 2.71
CA GLU A 100 -19.51 -11.68 1.57
C GLU A 100 -20.74 -10.83 1.80
N ILE A 101 -20.53 -9.54 1.98
CA ILE A 101 -21.59 -8.57 2.02
C ILE A 101 -21.77 -8.11 0.58
N GLU A 102 -22.85 -8.54 -0.08
CA GLU A 102 -23.24 -7.96 -1.37
C GLU A 102 -23.39 -6.44 -1.19
N GLY A 103 -22.62 -5.66 -1.94
CA GLY A 103 -22.57 -4.20 -1.84
C GLY A 103 -21.40 -3.64 -1.02
N ALA A 104 -20.60 -4.48 -0.35
CA ALA A 104 -19.29 -4.05 0.15
C ALA A 104 -18.28 -4.07 -1.01
N VAL A 105 -18.21 -2.95 -1.73
CA VAL A 105 -17.04 -2.66 -2.57
C VAL A 105 -15.85 -2.63 -1.61
N LEU A 106 -14.98 -3.64 -1.62
CA LEU A 106 -13.61 -3.44 -1.17
C LEU A 106 -13.11 -2.25 -1.99
N PRO A 107 -12.78 -1.09 -1.38
CA PRO A 107 -12.45 0.10 -2.12
C PRO A 107 -11.13 -0.17 -2.87
N MET A 108 -11.27 -0.68 -4.08
CA MET A 108 -10.21 -1.04 -5.01
C MET A 108 -9.26 -2.14 -4.48
N PRO A 109 -8.48 -2.81 -5.34
CA PRO A 109 -7.30 -3.53 -4.87
C PRO A 109 -6.48 -2.64 -3.93
N ILE A 110 -5.99 -3.15 -2.80
CA ILE A 110 -5.12 -2.38 -1.87
C ILE A 110 -4.01 -1.67 -2.68
N ALA A 111 -3.46 -2.35 -3.70
CA ALA A 111 -2.47 -1.82 -4.64
C ALA A 111 -2.91 -0.53 -5.38
N THR A 112 -4.18 -0.43 -5.79
CA THR A 112 -4.73 0.79 -6.42
C THR A 112 -5.16 1.86 -5.43
N SER A 113 -5.30 1.53 -4.14
CA SER A 113 -5.58 2.53 -3.08
C SER A 113 -4.32 3.18 -2.50
N ILE A 114 -3.14 2.55 -2.67
CA ILE A 114 -1.87 3.07 -2.14
C ILE A 114 -1.19 4.06 -3.08
N ARG A 115 -1.41 3.98 -4.40
CA ARG A 115 -0.86 4.94 -5.35
C ARG A 115 -1.76 6.16 -5.44
N ILE A 116 -1.18 7.33 -5.19
CA ILE A 116 -1.78 8.64 -5.35
C ILE A 116 -1.16 9.32 -6.57
N TYR A 117 -1.99 9.87 -7.44
CA TYR A 117 -1.56 10.66 -8.59
C TYR A 117 -1.57 12.16 -8.25
N PRO A 118 -0.74 12.98 -8.91
CA PRO A 118 -0.69 14.42 -8.63
C PRO A 118 -2.06 15.10 -8.66
N GLN A 119 -2.95 14.69 -9.57
CA GLN A 119 -4.29 15.25 -9.73
C GLN A 119 -5.20 15.00 -8.52
N GLN A 120 -4.87 14.00 -7.68
CA GLN A 120 -5.63 13.69 -6.46
C GLN A 120 -5.16 14.50 -5.24
N ILE A 121 -4.09 15.30 -5.38
CA ILE A 121 -3.60 16.18 -4.32
C ILE A 121 -4.23 17.55 -4.55
N ASP A 122 -5.03 18.04 -3.61
CA ASP A 122 -5.85 19.23 -3.81
C ASP A 122 -5.00 20.49 -4.10
N GLN A 123 -3.80 20.56 -3.50
CA GLN A 123 -2.83 21.62 -3.75
C GLN A 123 -2.31 21.64 -5.20
N PHE A 124 -2.51 20.57 -5.99
CA PHE A 124 -2.15 20.47 -7.40
C PHE A 124 -3.35 20.53 -8.37
N SER A 125 -4.55 20.86 -7.87
CA SER A 125 -5.80 20.93 -8.66
C SER A 125 -5.73 21.79 -9.94
N ARG A 126 -4.84 22.78 -10.02
CA ARG A 126 -4.69 23.61 -11.24
C ARG A 126 -4.08 22.85 -12.44
N VAL A 127 -3.52 21.66 -12.23
CA VAL A 127 -2.91 20.84 -13.31
C VAL A 127 -3.96 20.41 -14.34
N GLU A 128 -5.19 20.13 -13.94
CA GLU A 128 -6.27 19.68 -14.84
C GLU A 128 -6.60 20.71 -15.94
N GLN A 129 -6.23 21.97 -15.73
CA GLN A 129 -6.54 23.08 -16.62
C GLN A 129 -5.43 23.36 -17.65
N ARG A 130 -4.36 22.55 -17.68
CA ARG A 130 -3.17 22.81 -18.52
C ARG A 130 -2.95 21.77 -19.61
N PRO A 131 -2.49 22.21 -20.80
CA PRO A 131 -2.04 21.30 -21.84
C PRO A 131 -0.80 20.51 -21.39
N GLN A 132 -0.49 19.44 -22.13
CA GLN A 132 0.72 18.64 -21.90
C GLN A 132 1.99 19.51 -22.02
N PRO A 133 3.06 19.23 -21.24
CA PRO A 133 4.31 19.98 -21.31
C PRO A 133 4.93 19.96 -22.70
N THR A 134 5.49 21.09 -23.11
CA THR A 134 6.26 21.19 -24.36
C THR A 134 7.70 20.71 -24.16
N ALA A 135 8.41 20.46 -25.27
CA ALA A 135 9.85 20.16 -25.20
C ALA A 135 10.71 21.32 -24.65
N ALA A 136 10.19 22.55 -24.63
CA ALA A 136 10.84 23.68 -23.96
C ALA A 136 10.65 23.57 -22.44
N ASP A 137 9.45 23.24 -21.99
CA ASP A 137 9.13 23.06 -20.57
C ASP A 137 9.94 21.92 -19.93
N LEU A 138 10.08 20.80 -20.64
CA LEU A 138 10.90 19.68 -20.18
C LEU A 138 12.38 20.06 -20.03
N ARG A 139 12.94 20.81 -20.99
CA ARG A 139 14.32 21.31 -20.91
C ARG A 139 14.52 22.29 -19.76
N ALA A 140 13.53 23.16 -19.51
CA ALA A 140 13.57 24.09 -18.38
C ALA A 140 13.61 23.31 -17.06
N ILE A 141 12.74 22.31 -16.88
CA ILE A 141 12.73 21.45 -15.68
C ILE A 141 14.03 20.64 -15.52
N GLU A 142 14.54 20.03 -16.59
CA GLU A 142 15.82 19.30 -16.56
C GLU A 142 16.99 20.18 -16.11
N SER A 143 16.94 21.49 -16.36
CA SER A 143 17.97 22.45 -15.92
C SER A 143 17.74 23.04 -14.53
N MET A 144 16.55 22.86 -13.96
CA MET A 144 16.13 23.53 -12.73
C MET A 144 16.82 22.91 -11.51
N PRO A 145 17.55 23.68 -10.68
CA PRO A 145 18.20 23.15 -9.49
C PRO A 145 17.21 22.52 -8.51
N GLU A 146 17.62 21.45 -7.83
CA GLU A 146 16.78 20.72 -6.87
C GLU A 146 16.18 21.64 -5.80
N ALA A 147 16.99 22.58 -5.27
CA ALA A 147 16.54 23.58 -4.31
C ALA A 147 15.43 24.50 -4.86
N ALA A 148 15.49 24.84 -6.16
CA ALA A 148 14.46 25.65 -6.79
C ALA A 148 13.15 24.87 -6.98
N VAL A 149 13.24 23.58 -7.33
CA VAL A 149 12.06 22.69 -7.40
C VAL A 149 11.46 22.50 -6.00
N LYS A 150 12.27 22.17 -4.99
CA LYS A 150 11.86 22.05 -3.59
C LYS A 150 11.15 23.31 -3.10
N GLN A 151 11.70 24.49 -3.38
CA GLN A 151 11.07 25.77 -3.02
C GLN A 151 9.76 25.99 -3.76
N ALA A 152 9.69 25.68 -5.05
CA ALA A 152 8.47 25.84 -5.83
C ALA A 152 7.34 24.93 -5.30
N PHE A 153 7.64 23.67 -4.96
CA PHE A 153 6.67 22.78 -4.32
C PHE A 153 6.25 23.29 -2.94
N ALA A 154 7.19 23.74 -2.10
CA ALA A 154 6.86 24.32 -0.80
C ALA A 154 5.91 25.53 -0.93
N ASP A 155 6.16 26.42 -1.89
CA ASP A 155 5.31 27.58 -2.16
C ASP A 155 3.90 27.16 -2.61
N ILE A 156 3.78 26.15 -3.49
CA ILE A 156 2.49 25.64 -3.99
C ILE A 156 1.69 24.99 -2.85
N ILE A 157 2.36 24.23 -1.99
CA ILE A 157 1.78 23.57 -0.83
C ILE A 157 1.40 24.59 0.26
N GLY A 158 2.06 25.76 0.27
CA GLY A 158 1.94 26.74 1.35
C GLY A 158 2.70 26.32 2.61
N GLU A 159 3.83 25.64 2.45
CA GLU A 159 4.72 25.22 3.53
C GLU A 159 5.68 26.37 3.91
N PRO A 160 5.50 27.01 5.09
CA PRO A 160 6.34 28.15 5.49
C PRO A 160 7.75 27.75 5.92
N TYR A 161 7.99 26.49 6.30
CA TYR A 161 9.26 26.06 6.89
C TYR A 161 9.96 25.04 6.01
N VAL A 162 10.79 25.52 5.09
CA VAL A 162 11.68 24.68 4.29
C VAL A 162 13.00 24.50 5.04
N SER A 163 13.20 23.31 5.61
CA SER A 163 14.43 22.96 6.33
C SER A 163 15.65 22.97 5.41
N LYS A 164 16.78 23.45 5.93
CA LYS A 164 18.08 23.33 5.28
C LYS A 164 18.57 21.89 5.36
N ASP A 165 19.17 21.41 4.28
CA ASP A 165 19.67 20.04 4.19
C ASP A 165 20.77 19.82 5.24
N TRP A 166 20.64 18.77 6.05
CA TRP A 166 21.66 18.35 7.00
C TRP A 166 21.84 16.83 6.92
N GLY A 167 23.05 16.33 7.22
CA GLY A 167 23.50 14.98 6.85
C GLY A 167 22.68 13.78 7.39
N GLY A 168 21.65 14.02 8.20
CA GLY A 168 20.73 13.01 8.71
C GLY A 168 19.32 13.04 8.10
N GLU A 169 19.01 13.93 7.15
CA GLU A 169 17.63 14.04 6.63
C GLU A 169 17.17 12.75 5.95
N LYS A 170 15.91 12.37 6.21
CA LYS A 170 15.31 11.16 5.65
C LYS A 170 14.53 11.47 4.36
N SER A 171 14.08 12.71 4.20
CA SER A 171 13.42 13.29 3.03
C SER A 171 13.84 14.75 2.87
N ASP A 172 13.64 15.28 1.66
CA ASP A 172 14.05 16.62 1.28
C ASP A 172 13.02 17.67 1.76
N LEU A 173 11.73 17.32 1.87
CA LEU A 173 10.69 18.19 2.44
C LEU A 173 9.63 17.35 3.17
N GLN A 174 9.31 17.74 4.41
CA GLN A 174 8.19 17.15 5.15
C GLN A 174 7.11 18.21 5.37
N THR A 175 5.83 17.83 5.23
CA THR A 175 4.69 18.73 5.44
C THR A 175 3.47 18.00 5.99
N ALA A 176 2.60 18.72 6.68
CA ALA A 176 1.27 18.25 7.10
C ALA A 176 0.13 19.03 6.42
N ARG A 177 0.45 19.85 5.42
CA ARG A 177 -0.47 20.78 4.76
C ARG A 177 -1.11 20.24 3.49
N LEU A 178 -0.73 19.05 3.05
CA LEU A 178 -1.41 18.42 1.91
C LEU A 178 -2.80 17.97 2.31
N THR A 179 -3.70 17.99 1.33
CA THR A 179 -5.03 17.39 1.44
C THR A 179 -5.30 16.49 0.24
N ILE A 180 -6.01 15.39 0.49
CA ILE A 180 -6.52 14.46 -0.53
C ILE A 180 -7.99 14.24 -0.17
N ASP A 181 -8.89 14.57 -1.09
CA ASP A 181 -10.34 14.57 -0.83
C ASP A 181 -10.69 15.43 0.41
N ASP A 182 -10.11 16.63 0.51
CA ASP A 182 -10.24 17.56 1.64
C ASP A 182 -9.75 17.00 3.00
N LYS A 183 -9.10 15.83 3.03
CA LYS A 183 -8.57 15.23 4.26
C LYS A 183 -7.09 15.57 4.46
N PRO A 184 -6.70 16.14 5.61
CA PRO A 184 -5.31 16.37 5.94
C PRO A 184 -4.47 15.10 5.76
N THR A 185 -3.37 15.22 5.04
CA THR A 185 -2.45 14.13 4.73
C THR A 185 -1.03 14.61 4.99
N SER A 186 -0.34 13.94 5.91
CA SER A 186 1.09 14.23 6.12
C SER A 186 1.92 13.61 5.00
N ALA A 187 2.97 14.31 4.54
CA ALA A 187 3.77 13.87 3.41
C ALA A 187 5.26 14.15 3.58
N ALA A 188 6.06 13.27 2.99
CA ALA A 188 7.50 13.44 2.82
C ALA A 188 7.83 13.39 1.33
N PHE A 189 8.59 14.36 0.85
CA PHE A 189 9.04 14.47 -0.54
C PHE A 189 10.50 14.10 -0.65
N ILE A 190 10.81 13.28 -1.64
CA ILE A 190 12.16 13.08 -2.13
C ILE A 190 12.29 13.86 -3.43
N PHE A 191 13.17 14.86 -3.44
CA PHE A 191 13.51 15.60 -4.64
C PHE A 191 14.79 15.04 -5.24
N LYS A 192 14.82 14.95 -6.56
CA LYS A 192 16.02 14.60 -7.32
C LYS A 192 16.13 15.57 -8.48
N GLY A 193 17.08 16.49 -8.38
CA GLY A 193 17.34 17.48 -9.39
C GLY A 193 18.38 17.04 -10.44
N PRO A 194 18.97 18.01 -11.17
CA PRO A 194 19.90 17.78 -12.28
C PRO A 194 21.24 17.15 -11.88
N SER A 195 21.53 17.08 -10.57
CA SER A 195 22.68 16.35 -10.05
C SER A 195 22.63 14.85 -10.38
N VAL A 196 21.44 14.34 -10.70
CA VAL A 196 21.21 13.02 -11.29
C VAL A 196 20.80 13.22 -12.76
N PRO A 197 21.74 13.18 -13.72
CA PRO A 197 21.41 13.38 -15.13
C PRO A 197 20.70 12.14 -15.72
N GLY A 198 19.68 12.38 -16.52
CA GLY A 198 18.92 11.32 -17.20
C GLY A 198 17.94 10.59 -16.28
N PRO A 199 17.48 9.38 -16.67
CA PRO A 199 16.46 8.67 -15.92
C PRO A 199 16.88 8.32 -14.48
N LEU A 200 15.95 8.46 -13.54
CA LEU A 200 16.18 8.11 -12.15
C LEU A 200 16.12 6.59 -11.95
N HIS A 201 17.23 6.00 -11.50
CA HIS A 201 17.32 4.58 -11.11
C HIS A 201 17.49 4.43 -9.59
N PRO A 202 17.24 3.24 -9.02
CA PRO A 202 17.39 3.01 -7.57
C PRO A 202 18.79 3.34 -7.03
N GLY A 203 19.84 3.14 -7.83
CA GLY A 203 21.23 3.47 -7.45
C GLY A 203 21.49 4.96 -7.26
N ASN A 204 20.60 5.83 -7.76
CA ASN A 204 20.68 7.28 -7.62
C ASN A 204 19.89 7.80 -6.40
N MET A 205 19.19 6.93 -5.67
CA MET A 205 18.39 7.28 -4.49
C MET A 205 19.26 7.34 -3.23
N GLY A 206 20.19 8.29 -3.20
CA GLY A 206 21.15 8.51 -2.13
C GLY A 206 22.47 7.76 -2.35
N LYS A 207 23.50 8.11 -1.55
CA LYS A 207 24.88 7.59 -1.70
C LYS A 207 24.98 6.06 -1.62
N ARG A 208 24.02 5.40 -0.94
CA ARG A 208 23.93 3.94 -0.81
C ARG A 208 22.64 3.35 -1.40
N GLY A 209 21.84 4.15 -2.13
CA GLY A 209 20.53 3.72 -2.63
C GLY A 209 19.47 3.50 -1.53
N ASP A 210 19.71 4.01 -0.32
CA ASP A 210 18.91 3.79 0.88
C ASP A 210 17.90 4.91 1.18
N GLN A 211 17.84 5.96 0.35
CA GLN A 211 16.99 7.13 0.61
C GLN A 211 15.50 6.76 0.66
N LEU A 212 15.04 5.86 -0.21
CA LEU A 212 13.66 5.36 -0.16
C LEU A 212 13.38 4.66 1.18
N ILE A 213 14.24 3.74 1.61
CA ILE A 213 14.07 3.01 2.87
C ILE A 213 13.96 4.00 4.03
N ARG A 214 14.86 5.00 4.08
CA ARG A 214 14.86 6.04 5.11
C ARG A 214 13.59 6.89 5.08
N ALA A 215 13.12 7.30 3.91
CA ALA A 215 11.89 8.08 3.79
C ALA A 215 10.66 7.30 4.28
N PHE A 216 10.60 5.98 4.04
CA PHE A 216 9.51 5.13 4.53
C PHE A 216 9.53 4.89 6.05
N GLU A 217 10.63 5.20 6.74
CA GLU A 217 10.66 5.25 8.21
C GLU A 217 10.01 6.51 8.79
N GLU A 218 9.72 7.54 7.97
CA GLU A 218 9.15 8.78 8.47
C GLU A 218 7.70 8.62 8.98
N PRO A 219 7.30 9.42 9.99
CA PRO A 219 5.97 9.38 10.57
C PRO A 219 4.90 10.10 9.73
N VAL A 220 5.00 10.12 8.39
CA VAL A 220 4.05 10.86 7.50
C VAL A 220 2.80 10.04 7.14
N ASP A 221 2.14 10.19 5.99
CA ASP A 221 1.10 9.29 5.43
C ASP A 221 1.31 8.98 3.95
N LEU A 222 1.93 9.92 3.23
CA LEU A 222 2.24 9.88 1.81
C LEU A 222 3.75 10.06 1.60
N ILE A 223 4.36 9.22 0.77
CA ILE A 223 5.72 9.43 0.26
C ILE A 223 5.65 9.90 -1.19
N VAL A 224 6.23 11.05 -1.51
CA VAL A 224 6.28 11.58 -2.86
C VAL A 224 7.70 11.46 -3.40
N VAL A 225 7.87 10.81 -4.54
CA VAL A 225 9.15 10.72 -5.24
C VAL A 225 9.07 11.61 -6.47
N GLN A 226 9.85 12.69 -6.49
CA GLN A 226 9.91 13.65 -7.58
C GLN A 226 11.27 13.61 -8.27
N HIS A 227 11.26 13.69 -9.60
CA HIS A 227 12.46 13.89 -10.41
C HIS A 227 12.20 14.79 -11.61
N CYS A 228 13.21 15.58 -12.01
CA CYS A 228 13.13 16.44 -13.19
C CYS A 228 13.17 15.69 -14.53
N ASN A 229 13.49 14.40 -14.53
CA ASN A 229 13.48 13.53 -15.72
C ASN A 229 12.54 12.34 -15.53
N LYS A 230 12.57 11.38 -16.45
CA LYS A 230 11.88 10.09 -16.35
C LYS A 230 12.29 9.37 -15.07
N ILE A 231 11.30 8.80 -14.38
CA ILE A 231 11.53 7.87 -13.27
C ILE A 231 11.40 6.44 -13.80
N GLU A 232 12.43 5.63 -13.63
CA GLU A 232 12.40 4.26 -14.14
C GLU A 232 11.45 3.37 -13.34
N ASN A 233 10.85 2.38 -14.02
CA ASN A 233 9.88 1.48 -13.41
C ASN A 233 10.46 0.71 -12.21
N THR A 234 11.78 0.50 -12.17
CA THR A 234 12.44 -0.13 -11.02
C THR A 234 12.33 0.71 -9.74
N VAL A 235 12.40 2.04 -9.83
CA VAL A 235 12.17 2.95 -8.68
C VAL A 235 10.72 2.87 -8.22
N VAL A 236 9.77 2.87 -9.18
CA VAL A 236 8.34 2.75 -8.89
C VAL A 236 8.04 1.45 -8.14
N ARG A 237 8.55 0.31 -8.64
CA ARG A 237 8.34 -1.01 -8.01
C ARG A 237 8.94 -1.10 -6.59
N VAL A 238 10.11 -0.50 -6.36
CA VAL A 238 10.71 -0.46 -5.01
C VAL A 238 9.87 0.38 -4.08
N THR A 239 9.42 1.56 -4.53
CA THR A 239 8.56 2.47 -3.77
C THR A 239 7.23 1.79 -3.42
N GLU A 240 6.59 1.13 -4.38
CA GLU A 240 5.36 0.37 -4.18
C GLU A 240 5.53 -0.78 -3.18
N SER A 241 6.64 -1.52 -3.28
CA SER A 241 6.93 -2.61 -2.36
C SER A 241 7.11 -2.14 -0.92
N LEU A 242 7.68 -0.95 -0.71
CA LEU A 242 7.85 -0.35 0.62
C LEU A 242 6.51 0.21 1.14
N ALA A 243 5.68 0.77 0.25
CA ALA A 243 4.36 1.27 0.60
C ALA A 243 3.39 0.17 1.05
N TYR A 244 3.58 -1.05 0.54
CA TYR A 244 2.76 -2.21 0.86
C TYR A 244 3.08 -2.88 2.21
N ASP A 245 3.95 -2.31 3.08
CA ASP A 245 4.22 -2.93 4.40
C ASP A 245 2.89 -3.18 5.16
N PRO A 246 2.46 -4.43 5.36
CA PRO A 246 1.15 -4.73 5.94
C PRO A 246 1.01 -4.23 7.39
N ARG A 247 2.12 -3.98 8.07
CA ARG A 247 2.14 -3.47 9.45
C ARG A 247 1.85 -1.97 9.48
N ARG A 248 2.17 -1.26 8.40
CA ARG A 248 2.02 0.19 8.29
C ARG A 248 1.85 0.57 6.81
N PRO A 249 0.68 0.29 6.20
CA PRO A 249 0.45 0.62 4.81
C PRO A 249 0.57 2.13 4.60
N ARG A 250 1.27 2.51 3.52
CA ARG A 250 1.55 3.90 3.17
C ARG A 250 1.02 4.20 1.79
N ARG A 251 0.73 5.47 1.54
CA ARG A 251 0.49 5.94 0.18
C ARG A 251 1.80 6.40 -0.45
N TYR A 252 1.89 6.29 -1.77
CA TYR A 252 3.00 6.83 -2.53
C TYR A 252 2.53 7.60 -3.76
N CYS A 253 3.29 8.62 -4.16
CA CYS A 253 3.08 9.39 -5.38
C CYS A 253 4.41 9.46 -6.15
N ILE A 254 4.35 9.29 -7.46
CA ILE A 254 5.49 9.43 -8.37
C ILE A 254 5.21 10.67 -9.21
N ILE A 255 6.18 11.58 -9.28
CA ILE A 255 6.10 12.82 -10.04
C ILE A 255 7.34 12.88 -10.95
N ASP A 256 7.19 12.51 -12.22
CA ASP A 256 8.29 12.60 -13.18
C ASP A 256 8.49 14.02 -13.74
N GLY A 257 9.45 14.18 -14.66
CA GLY A 257 9.76 15.48 -15.25
C GLY A 257 8.58 16.12 -15.99
N ALA A 258 7.71 15.32 -16.62
CA ALA A 258 6.54 15.83 -17.31
C ALA A 258 5.49 16.32 -16.31
N GLU A 259 5.19 15.53 -15.28
CA GLU A 259 4.26 15.93 -14.21
C GLU A 259 4.79 17.14 -13.45
N THR A 260 6.10 17.20 -13.20
CA THR A 260 6.77 18.36 -12.59
C THR A 260 6.58 19.62 -13.44
N ALA A 261 6.83 19.55 -14.74
CA ALA A 261 6.65 20.68 -15.66
C ALA A 261 5.19 21.15 -15.67
N GLN A 262 4.24 20.21 -15.66
CA GLN A 262 2.81 20.50 -15.65
C GLN A 262 2.39 21.23 -14.35
N ILE A 263 2.83 20.73 -13.20
CA ILE A 263 2.60 21.34 -11.90
C ILE A 263 3.21 22.74 -11.87
N LEU A 264 4.51 22.89 -12.14
CA LEU A 264 5.15 24.20 -12.02
C LEU A 264 4.57 25.24 -13.00
N SER A 265 4.23 24.82 -14.23
CA SER A 265 3.58 25.69 -15.22
C SER A 265 2.18 26.13 -14.77
N ALA A 266 1.38 25.22 -14.19
CA ALA A 266 0.04 25.52 -13.69
C ALA A 266 0.04 26.62 -12.60
N TYR A 267 1.11 26.72 -11.83
CA TYR A 267 1.27 27.69 -10.74
C TYR A 267 2.21 28.86 -11.07
N GLY A 268 2.67 28.98 -12.33
CA GLY A 268 3.56 30.07 -12.74
C GLY A 268 4.94 30.02 -12.07
N LYS A 269 5.40 28.82 -11.73
CA LYS A 269 6.71 28.53 -11.11
C LYS A 269 7.73 27.99 -12.12
N LEU A 270 7.30 27.71 -13.35
CA LEU A 270 8.19 27.35 -14.45
C LEU A 270 8.67 28.63 -15.14
N ASN A 271 9.84 29.10 -14.73
CA ASN A 271 10.53 30.18 -15.44
C ASN A 271 11.53 29.54 -16.41
N GLY A 272 11.36 29.81 -17.70
CA GLY A 272 12.33 29.46 -18.74
C GLY A 272 13.57 30.33 -18.70
#